data_AF-A0A933WIH8-F1
#
_entry.id   AF-A0A933WIH8-F1
#
_cell.length_a   1.000
_cell.length_b   1.000
_cell.length_c   1.000
_cell.angle_alpha   90.00
_cell.angle_beta   90.00
_cell.angle_gamma   90.00
#
_symmetry.space_group_name_H-M   'P 1'
#
loop_
_entity.id
_entity.type
_entity.pdbx_description
1 polymer ?
#
loop_
_entity_poly.entity_id
_entity_poly.type
_entity_poly.pdbx_seq_one_letter_code
_entity_poly.pdbx_strand_id
1 'polypeptide(L)'
;VIRLEAAYVLQQGITDAKGGNIEIQAENAYFGDGKTTVANPDGKGGIININTTSSLDAVFAHEINASGAEGGSINIDGGQYGRIMLSSKLFATGYTAKGGLIEATAYNASLLGATVNADGLTEGGTIHWGGGWQGSGSLRHADYAFIGPGSLLSTKGGQKGGEIVTWSKETTRFYGKADASTEGTVPIYGPTQVRRGLSLFTDRRS
;
A
#
# COMPACT_ATOMS: atom_id res chain seq x y z
N VAL A 1 17.83 -2.72 12.53
CA VAL A 1 16.71 -3.54 12.02
C VAL A 1 15.91 -4.05 13.20
N ILE A 2 14.59 -4.01 13.12
CA ILE A 2 13.69 -4.65 14.09
C ILE A 2 13.06 -5.83 13.36
N ARG A 3 13.10 -7.03 13.95
CA ARG A 3 12.48 -8.24 13.40
C ARG A 3 11.52 -8.84 14.43
N LEU A 4 10.31 -9.14 13.99
CA LEU A 4 9.29 -9.87 14.74
C LEU A 4 8.95 -11.14 13.97
N GLU A 5 9.23 -12.30 14.56
CA GLU A 5 9.00 -13.60 13.95
C GLU A 5 8.27 -14.50 14.95
N ALA A 6 7.02 -14.82 14.65
CA ALA A 6 6.17 -15.63 15.52
C ALA A 6 4.95 -16.14 14.75
N ALA A 7 4.33 -17.25 15.18
CA ALA A 7 3.07 -17.68 14.57
C ALA A 7 1.97 -16.60 14.64
N TYR A 8 1.94 -15.82 15.73
CA TYR A 8 1.01 -14.72 15.93
C TYR A 8 1.76 -13.45 16.31
N VAL A 9 1.50 -12.36 15.59
CA VAL A 9 1.99 -11.02 15.93
C VAL A 9 0.81 -10.12 16.26
N LEU A 10 0.77 -9.62 17.50
CA LEU A 10 -0.15 -8.56 17.93
C LEU A 10 0.64 -7.26 18.03
N GLN A 11 0.23 -6.24 17.29
CA GLN A 11 0.85 -4.93 17.36
C GLN A 11 -0.17 -3.82 17.68
N GLN A 12 -0.02 -3.22 18.85
CA GLN A 12 -0.89 -2.17 19.41
C GLN A 12 -0.11 -0.99 20.02
N GLY A 13 1.21 -0.97 19.81
CA GLY A 13 2.10 0.07 20.34
C GLY A 13 2.81 0.82 19.23
N ILE A 14 3.98 1.36 19.55
CA ILE A 14 4.88 1.98 18.58
C ILE A 14 6.07 1.04 18.34
N THR A 15 6.27 0.65 17.10
CA THR A 15 7.53 0.06 16.61
C THR A 15 8.18 1.05 15.67
N ASP A 16 9.35 1.57 16.03
CA ASP A 16 10.05 2.61 15.27
C ASP A 16 11.51 2.22 15.02
N ALA A 17 11.90 2.06 13.75
CA ALA A 17 13.28 1.81 13.34
C ALA A 17 14.01 3.02 12.73
N LYS A 18 13.40 4.22 12.75
CA LYS A 18 14.01 5.52 12.39
C LYS A 18 14.81 5.51 11.08
N GLY A 19 14.14 5.33 9.95
CA GLY A 19 14.80 5.19 8.64
C GLY A 19 15.45 3.82 8.37
N GLY A 20 15.49 2.94 9.37
CA GLY A 20 15.97 1.56 9.24
C GLY A 20 14.90 0.61 8.69
N ASN A 21 15.02 -0.67 9.05
CA ASN A 21 14.14 -1.72 8.54
C ASN A 21 13.30 -2.34 9.66
N ILE A 22 12.02 -2.58 9.38
CA ILE A 22 11.13 -3.44 10.17
C ILE A 22 10.76 -4.65 9.32
N GLU A 23 10.90 -5.84 9.89
CA GLU A 23 10.50 -7.10 9.27
C GLU A 23 9.57 -7.87 10.20
N ILE A 24 8.40 -8.23 9.68
CA ILE A 24 7.38 -8.98 10.40
C ILE A 24 7.11 -10.25 9.61
N GLN A 25 7.33 -11.39 10.23
CA GLN A 25 7.03 -12.71 9.68
C GLN A 25 6.07 -13.42 10.63
N ALA A 26 4.87 -13.74 10.15
CA ALA A 26 3.88 -14.42 10.97
C ALA A 26 2.98 -15.36 10.20
N GLU A 27 2.29 -16.25 10.90
CA GLU A 27 1.14 -16.91 10.29
C GLU A 27 -0.04 -15.93 10.23
N ASN A 28 -0.32 -15.30 11.38
CA ASN A 28 -1.38 -14.33 11.56
C ASN A 28 -0.83 -13.07 12.23
N ALA A 29 -1.16 -11.90 11.69
CA ALA A 29 -0.80 -10.62 12.28
C ALA A 29 -2.04 -9.74 12.46
N TYR A 30 -2.17 -9.14 13.65
CA TYR A 30 -3.22 -8.17 13.94
C TYR A 30 -2.60 -6.85 14.40
N PHE A 31 -2.88 -5.78 13.66
CA PHE A 31 -2.41 -4.44 13.95
C PHE A 31 -3.61 -3.61 14.45
N GLY A 32 -3.65 -3.40 15.76
CA GLY A 32 -4.67 -2.59 16.44
C GLY A 32 -4.33 -1.11 16.42
N ASP A 33 -4.82 -0.34 17.39
CA ASP A 33 -4.39 1.06 17.56
C ASP A 33 -2.88 1.11 17.79
N GLY A 34 -2.14 1.88 16.99
CA GLY A 34 -0.68 1.91 17.09
C GLY A 34 0.03 2.40 15.83
N LYS A 35 1.36 2.31 15.84
CA LYS A 35 2.21 2.78 14.75
C LYS A 35 3.38 1.83 14.49
N THR A 36 3.55 1.43 13.24
CA THR A 36 4.71 0.69 12.75
C THR A 36 5.44 1.58 11.77
N THR A 37 6.62 2.10 12.13
CA THR A 37 7.25 3.17 11.38
C THR A 37 8.75 3.01 11.18
N VAL A 38 9.18 3.43 10.01
CA VAL A 38 10.58 3.60 9.62
C VAL A 38 10.77 4.99 9.02
N ALA A 39 9.96 5.96 9.45
CA ALA A 39 9.96 7.29 8.89
C ALA A 39 11.31 7.99 9.14
N ASN A 40 11.71 8.83 8.20
CA ASN A 40 12.96 9.59 8.27
C ASN A 40 12.77 10.98 7.65
N PRO A 41 12.35 11.99 8.41
CA PRO A 41 12.07 13.32 7.87
C PRO A 41 13.27 13.98 7.20
N ASP A 42 14.49 13.66 7.67
CA ASP A 42 15.74 14.28 7.21
C ASP A 42 16.43 13.50 6.07
N GLY A 43 15.87 12.36 5.67
CA GLY A 43 16.47 11.48 4.67
C GLY A 43 15.45 10.57 4.00
N LYS A 44 15.92 9.50 3.36
CA LYS A 44 15.00 8.52 2.78
C LYS A 44 14.30 7.72 3.88
N GLY A 45 12.99 7.55 3.76
CA GLY A 45 12.22 6.63 4.60
C GLY A 45 12.74 5.19 4.48
N GLY A 46 12.64 4.42 5.56
CA GLY A 46 13.15 3.05 5.60
C GLY A 46 12.25 2.02 4.91
N ILE A 47 12.42 0.75 5.27
CA ILE A 47 11.67 -0.37 4.67
C ILE A 47 10.85 -1.11 5.73
N ILE A 48 9.58 -1.35 5.44
CA ILE A 48 8.70 -2.23 6.22
C ILE A 48 8.34 -3.42 5.35
N ASN A 49 8.70 -4.63 5.79
CA ASN A 49 8.28 -5.88 5.17
C ASN A 49 7.34 -6.64 6.12
N ILE A 50 6.14 -6.97 5.66
CA ILE A 50 5.16 -7.76 6.42
C ILE A 50 4.82 -8.99 5.60
N ASN A 51 5.27 -10.14 6.07
CA ASN A 51 5.00 -11.44 5.45
C ASN A 51 4.10 -12.24 6.38
N THR A 52 2.91 -12.56 5.90
CA THR A 52 1.96 -13.43 6.59
C THR A 52 1.61 -14.62 5.70
N THR A 53 1.26 -15.77 6.28
CA THR A 53 0.83 -16.94 5.49
C THR A 53 -0.67 -17.20 5.54
N SER A 54 -1.36 -16.72 6.59
CA SER A 54 -2.79 -16.91 6.79
C SER A 54 -3.55 -15.57 6.81
N SER A 55 -3.14 -14.61 7.64
CA SER A 55 -3.86 -13.32 7.70
C SER A 55 -3.01 -12.13 8.16
N LEU A 56 -3.33 -10.95 7.61
CA LEU A 56 -3.03 -9.64 8.17
C LEU A 56 -4.31 -8.82 8.27
N ASP A 57 -4.69 -8.46 9.49
CA ASP A 57 -5.80 -7.55 9.77
C ASP A 57 -5.23 -6.27 10.42
N ALA A 58 -5.46 -5.11 9.79
CA ALA A 58 -5.01 -3.82 10.33
C ALA A 58 -6.16 -2.81 10.40
N VAL A 59 -6.41 -2.27 11.59
CA VAL A 59 -7.55 -1.37 11.84
C VAL A 59 -7.24 0.08 11.47
N PHE A 60 -8.27 0.91 11.30
CA PHE A 60 -8.16 2.31 10.87
C PHE A 60 -7.26 3.18 11.77
N ALA A 61 -7.16 2.82 13.04
CA ALA A 61 -6.32 3.51 14.02
C ALA A 61 -4.83 3.19 13.85
N HIS A 62 -4.47 2.12 13.12
CA HIS A 62 -3.08 1.79 12.88
C HIS A 62 -2.46 2.65 11.77
N GLU A 63 -1.21 3.07 11.99
CA GLU A 63 -0.38 3.75 10.99
C GLU A 63 0.86 2.91 10.64
N ILE A 64 1.01 2.54 9.36
CA ILE A 64 2.22 1.93 8.80
C ILE A 64 2.94 3.00 7.99
N ASN A 65 4.11 3.46 8.44
CA ASN A 65 4.71 4.69 7.93
C ASN A 65 6.20 4.56 7.60
N ALA A 66 6.50 4.61 6.31
CA ALA A 66 7.83 4.66 5.70
C ALA A 66 8.08 6.00 4.98
N SER A 67 7.44 7.10 5.39
CA SER A 67 7.64 8.42 4.80
C SER A 67 9.02 9.02 5.11
N GLY A 68 9.49 9.93 4.27
CA GLY A 68 10.74 10.66 4.51
C GLY A 68 10.93 11.84 3.57
N ALA A 69 12.10 12.47 3.59
CA ALA A 69 12.49 13.47 2.58
C ALA A 69 12.30 12.90 1.16
N GLU A 70 12.77 11.66 0.94
CA GLU A 70 12.32 10.75 -0.11
C GLU A 70 11.51 9.63 0.54
N GLY A 71 10.41 9.20 -0.10
CA GLY A 71 9.58 8.10 0.41
C GLY A 71 10.34 6.77 0.48
N GLY A 72 10.04 5.97 1.51
CA GLY A 72 10.56 4.62 1.72
C GLY A 72 9.71 3.54 1.06
N SER A 73 9.69 2.33 1.64
CA SER A 73 8.96 1.19 1.08
C SER A 73 8.13 0.43 2.12
N ILE A 74 6.90 0.07 1.74
CA ILE A 74 6.02 -0.81 2.50
C ILE A 74 5.66 -1.99 1.60
N ASN A 75 6.12 -3.19 1.96
CA ASN A 75 5.85 -4.41 1.21
C ASN A 75 5.04 -5.37 2.09
N ILE A 76 3.87 -5.78 1.60
CA ILE A 76 2.96 -6.69 2.30
C ILE A 76 2.73 -7.93 1.43
N ASP A 77 3.06 -9.08 1.97
CA ASP A 77 2.76 -10.38 1.37
C ASP A 77 1.88 -11.19 2.32
N GLY A 78 0.63 -11.44 1.93
CA GLY A 78 -0.35 -12.25 2.64
C GLY A 78 -0.23 -13.75 2.38
N GLY A 79 0.74 -14.20 1.58
CA GLY A 79 0.91 -15.60 1.26
C GLY A 79 0.02 -16.07 0.11
N GLN A 80 0.28 -17.28 -0.37
CA GLN A 80 -0.45 -17.91 -1.49
C GLN A 80 -1.93 -18.18 -1.19
N TYR A 81 -2.27 -18.36 0.10
CA TYR A 81 -3.62 -18.72 0.55
C TYR A 81 -4.18 -17.77 1.60
N GLY A 82 -3.38 -16.81 2.08
CA GLY A 82 -3.78 -15.91 3.14
C GLY A 82 -4.48 -14.66 2.63
N ARG A 83 -5.04 -13.91 3.57
CA ARG A 83 -5.76 -12.66 3.29
C ARG A 83 -5.05 -11.46 3.91
N ILE A 84 -5.21 -10.31 3.29
CA ILE A 84 -4.93 -9.02 3.92
C ILE A 84 -6.22 -8.17 3.90
N MET A 85 -6.60 -7.64 5.06
CA MET A 85 -7.76 -6.78 5.25
C MET A 85 -7.34 -5.55 6.02
N LEU A 86 -7.15 -4.44 5.32
CA LEU A 86 -6.65 -3.20 5.92
C LEU A 86 -7.71 -2.11 5.86
N SER A 87 -7.95 -1.47 6.99
CA SER A 87 -8.62 -0.17 7.09
C SER A 87 -7.65 0.94 7.55
N SER A 88 -6.39 0.57 7.79
CA SER A 88 -5.31 1.40 8.32
C SER A 88 -4.81 2.48 7.37
N LYS A 89 -3.87 3.28 7.87
CA LYS A 89 -3.12 4.28 7.10
C LYS A 89 -1.76 3.71 6.69
N LEU A 90 -1.45 3.74 5.42
CA LEU A 90 -0.15 3.34 4.85
C LEU A 90 0.48 4.56 4.21
N PHE A 91 1.65 4.97 4.69
CA PHE A 91 2.33 6.18 4.25
C PHE A 91 3.76 5.89 3.77
N ALA A 92 4.05 6.25 2.54
CA ALA A 92 5.38 6.28 1.95
C ALA A 92 5.60 7.64 1.26
N THR A 93 5.20 8.73 1.92
CA THR A 93 5.24 10.08 1.35
C THR A 93 6.67 10.58 1.23
N GLY A 94 6.98 11.25 0.12
CA GLY A 94 8.20 12.04 -0.06
C GLY A 94 7.95 13.52 0.23
N TYR A 95 8.47 14.03 1.34
CA TYR A 95 8.20 15.41 1.79
C TYR A 95 8.90 16.46 0.94
N THR A 96 10.08 16.14 0.41
CA THR A 96 10.90 17.09 -0.37
C THR A 96 11.29 16.55 -1.74
N ALA A 97 11.05 15.26 -2.00
CA ALA A 97 11.40 14.56 -3.23
C ALA A 97 10.25 13.66 -3.69
N LYS A 98 10.56 12.56 -4.38
CA LYS A 98 9.57 11.62 -4.87
C LYS A 98 8.90 10.82 -3.74
N GLY A 99 7.66 10.43 -3.98
CA GLY A 99 6.95 9.44 -3.19
C GLY A 99 7.64 8.07 -3.23
N GLY A 100 7.29 7.24 -2.25
CA GLY A 100 7.86 5.92 -2.05
C GLY A 100 7.07 4.81 -2.73
N LEU A 101 7.30 3.58 -2.26
CA LEU A 101 6.69 2.37 -2.81
C LEU A 101 5.77 1.71 -1.78
N ILE A 102 4.56 1.37 -2.20
CA ILE A 102 3.64 0.55 -1.40
C ILE A 102 3.15 -0.61 -2.26
N GLU A 103 3.55 -1.83 -1.91
CA GLU A 103 3.14 -3.05 -2.62
C GLU A 103 2.44 -4.00 -1.65
N ALA A 104 1.33 -4.57 -2.09
CA ALA A 104 0.57 -5.52 -1.29
C ALA A 104 0.02 -6.65 -2.16
N THR A 105 0.27 -7.89 -1.78
CA THR A 105 -0.18 -9.10 -2.49
C THR A 105 -0.66 -10.14 -1.49
N ALA A 106 -1.62 -10.99 -1.85
CA ALA A 106 -2.19 -12.05 -1.02
C ALA A 106 -3.16 -12.88 -1.88
N TYR A 107 -3.67 -14.02 -1.42
CA TYR A 107 -4.82 -14.66 -2.11
C TYR A 107 -6.03 -13.71 -2.18
N ASN A 108 -6.36 -13.06 -1.06
CA ASN A 108 -7.37 -12.00 -0.98
C ASN A 108 -6.73 -10.69 -0.48
N ALA A 109 -6.72 -9.64 -1.29
CA ALA A 109 -6.16 -8.33 -0.93
C ALA A 109 -7.24 -7.24 -0.85
N SER A 110 -7.61 -6.84 0.37
CA SER A 110 -8.73 -5.92 0.60
C SER A 110 -8.35 -4.63 1.35
N LEU A 111 -8.81 -3.49 0.82
CA LEU A 111 -8.86 -2.20 1.53
C LEU A 111 -10.30 -1.89 1.93
N LEU A 112 -10.53 -1.55 3.19
CA LEU A 112 -11.83 -1.34 3.82
C LEU A 112 -11.91 0.04 4.46
N GLY A 113 -11.84 1.10 3.65
CA GLY A 113 -11.78 2.48 4.16
C GLY A 113 -10.37 2.95 4.50
N ALA A 114 -9.35 2.30 3.95
CA ALA A 114 -7.95 2.60 4.21
C ALA A 114 -7.46 3.86 3.47
N THR A 115 -6.40 4.47 3.98
CA THR A 115 -5.66 5.53 3.27
C THR A 115 -4.29 5.00 2.89
N VAL A 116 -3.97 4.98 1.61
CA VAL A 116 -2.68 4.56 1.07
C VAL A 116 -2.08 5.76 0.33
N ASN A 117 -1.02 6.35 0.87
CA ASN A 117 -0.41 7.56 0.34
C ASN A 117 1.07 7.33 0.03
N ALA A 118 1.41 7.46 -1.24
CA ALA A 118 2.77 7.56 -1.74
C ALA A 118 2.91 8.85 -2.57
N ASP A 119 2.34 9.95 -2.09
CA ASP A 119 2.53 11.27 -2.70
C ASP A 119 4.01 11.69 -2.60
N GLY A 120 4.45 12.53 -3.53
CA GLY A 120 5.75 13.21 -3.45
C GLY A 120 5.64 14.69 -3.79
N LEU A 121 6.61 15.46 -3.31
CA LEU A 121 6.70 16.89 -3.64
C LEU A 121 7.04 17.07 -5.13
N THR A 122 7.98 16.29 -5.66
CA THR A 122 8.42 16.38 -7.06
C THR A 122 7.65 15.39 -7.93
N GLU A 123 7.79 14.10 -7.63
CA GLU A 123 7.15 13.01 -8.36
C GLU A 123 6.31 12.15 -7.42
N GLY A 124 5.15 11.70 -7.85
CA GLY A 124 4.37 10.70 -7.13
C GLY A 124 5.11 9.35 -7.08
N GLY A 125 4.84 8.58 -6.04
CA GLY A 125 5.38 7.23 -5.85
C GLY A 125 4.55 6.16 -6.55
N THR A 126 4.66 4.93 -6.06
CA THR A 126 4.02 3.76 -6.67
C THR A 126 3.18 3.01 -5.64
N ILE A 127 1.96 2.67 -6.03
CA ILE A 127 1.07 1.78 -5.29
C ILE A 127 0.71 0.59 -6.17
N HIS A 128 1.08 -0.62 -5.75
CA HIS A 128 0.64 -1.87 -6.38
C HIS A 128 -0.19 -2.69 -5.41
N TRP A 129 -1.48 -2.84 -5.70
CA TRP A 129 -2.41 -3.58 -4.87
C TRP A 129 -2.94 -4.83 -5.58
N GLY A 130 -2.63 -6.00 -5.04
CA GLY A 130 -2.97 -7.30 -5.58
C GLY A 130 -2.01 -7.81 -6.67
N GLY A 131 -1.18 -6.95 -7.27
CA GLY A 131 -0.16 -7.37 -8.24
C GLY A 131 0.42 -6.20 -9.03
N GLY A 132 1.45 -6.48 -9.81
CA GLY A 132 2.06 -5.51 -10.72
C GLY A 132 1.24 -5.28 -12.00
N TRP A 133 1.71 -4.35 -12.84
CA TRP A 133 1.07 -3.98 -14.10
C TRP A 133 0.72 -5.21 -14.94
N GLN A 134 -0.56 -5.38 -15.31
CA GLN A 134 -1.06 -6.51 -16.13
C GLN A 134 -0.72 -7.93 -15.61
N GLY A 135 -0.38 -8.09 -14.33
CA GLY A 135 0.11 -9.38 -13.83
C GLY A 135 1.49 -9.72 -14.40
N SER A 136 2.30 -8.69 -14.65
CA SER A 136 3.71 -8.81 -14.99
C SER A 136 4.58 -8.48 -13.78
N GLY A 137 5.88 -8.75 -13.92
CA GLY A 137 6.86 -8.54 -12.86
C GLY A 137 7.00 -9.73 -11.91
N SER A 138 7.77 -9.54 -10.85
CA SER A 138 8.10 -10.58 -9.86
C SER A 138 7.16 -10.61 -8.66
N LEU A 139 6.22 -9.67 -8.57
CA LEU A 139 5.20 -9.65 -7.52
C LEU A 139 4.30 -10.87 -7.61
N ARG A 140 3.97 -11.44 -6.44
CA ARG A 140 2.87 -12.40 -6.36
C ARG A 140 1.57 -11.74 -6.83
N HIS A 141 0.69 -12.56 -7.35
CA HIS A 141 -0.55 -12.16 -7.95
C HIS A 141 -1.71 -12.63 -7.08
N ALA A 142 -2.51 -11.68 -6.63
CA ALA A 142 -3.73 -11.93 -5.90
C ALA A 142 -4.76 -12.59 -6.79
N ASP A 143 -5.58 -13.46 -6.21
CA ASP A 143 -6.73 -14.03 -6.90
C ASP A 143 -7.89 -13.05 -6.82
N TYR A 144 -8.03 -12.35 -5.69
CA TYR A 144 -9.06 -11.34 -5.47
C TYR A 144 -8.48 -10.03 -4.94
N ALA A 145 -8.82 -8.92 -5.59
CA ALA A 145 -8.50 -7.57 -5.12
C ALA A 145 -9.79 -6.76 -4.90
N PHE A 146 -9.93 -6.17 -3.71
CA PHE A 146 -11.09 -5.36 -3.35
C PHE A 146 -10.65 -4.02 -2.74
N ILE A 147 -11.04 -2.93 -3.38
CA ILE A 147 -10.87 -1.57 -2.86
C ILE A 147 -12.24 -1.05 -2.46
N GLY A 148 -12.54 -1.12 -1.17
CA GLY A 148 -13.86 -0.78 -0.64
C GLY A 148 -14.16 0.72 -0.61
N PRO A 149 -15.44 1.10 -0.46
CA PRO A 149 -15.84 2.48 -0.25
C PRO A 149 -15.09 3.15 0.91
N GLY A 150 -14.82 4.45 0.77
CA GLY A 150 -14.06 5.21 1.75
C GLY A 150 -12.54 5.02 1.65
N SER A 151 -12.05 4.04 0.89
CA SER A 151 -10.62 3.87 0.66
C SER A 151 -10.08 4.93 -0.29
N LEU A 152 -8.88 5.44 -0.02
CA LEU A 152 -8.16 6.41 -0.86
C LEU A 152 -6.75 5.89 -1.17
N LEU A 153 -6.42 5.83 -2.44
CA LEU A 153 -5.05 5.60 -2.93
C LEU A 153 -4.56 6.90 -3.57
N SER A 154 -3.38 7.38 -3.18
CA SER A 154 -2.84 8.66 -3.64
C SER A 154 -1.36 8.55 -3.98
N THR A 155 -1.00 8.98 -5.19
CA THR A 155 0.36 9.06 -5.71
C THR A 155 0.55 10.37 -6.47
N LYS A 156 0.15 11.49 -5.88
CA LYS A 156 0.29 12.80 -6.51
C LYS A 156 1.75 13.23 -6.53
N GLY A 157 2.12 13.99 -7.55
CA GLY A 157 3.38 14.72 -7.56
C GLY A 157 3.20 16.16 -8.01
N GLY A 158 4.08 17.04 -7.54
CA GLY A 158 4.06 18.45 -7.92
C GLY A 158 4.47 18.70 -9.36
N GLN A 159 5.33 17.86 -9.93
CA GLN A 159 5.79 17.92 -11.32
C GLN A 159 5.24 16.76 -12.15
N LYS A 160 5.19 15.56 -11.57
CA LYS A 160 4.67 14.36 -12.23
C LYS A 160 4.01 13.43 -11.22
N GLY A 161 2.83 12.92 -11.54
CA GLY A 161 2.08 11.95 -10.77
C GLY A 161 2.73 10.59 -10.86
N GLY A 162 2.41 9.77 -9.88
CA GLY A 162 2.90 8.42 -9.76
C GLY A 162 1.99 7.39 -10.42
N GLU A 163 2.09 6.17 -9.93
CA GLU A 163 1.38 5.01 -10.49
C GLU A 163 0.56 4.30 -9.43
N ILE A 164 -0.70 4.02 -9.75
CA ILE A 164 -1.58 3.18 -8.93
C ILE A 164 -2.08 2.00 -9.76
N VAL A 165 -1.59 0.79 -9.46
CA VAL A 165 -2.09 -0.46 -10.03
C VAL A 165 -2.96 -1.18 -9.02
N THR A 166 -4.17 -1.57 -9.46
CA THR A 166 -4.94 -2.61 -8.79
C THR A 166 -5.18 -3.77 -9.75
N TRP A 167 -4.71 -4.97 -9.40
CA TRP A 167 -4.78 -6.13 -10.28
C TRP A 167 -5.04 -7.42 -9.49
N SER A 168 -5.78 -8.36 -10.08
CA SER A 168 -5.93 -9.74 -9.57
C SER A 168 -6.27 -10.70 -10.71
N LYS A 169 -6.06 -12.02 -10.49
CA LYS A 169 -6.32 -13.08 -11.47
C LYS A 169 -7.80 -13.27 -11.74
N GLU A 170 -8.63 -13.31 -10.68
CA GLU A 170 -10.03 -13.73 -10.77
C GLU A 170 -11.00 -12.56 -10.69
N THR A 171 -10.87 -11.68 -9.69
CA THR A 171 -11.82 -10.57 -9.55
C THR A 171 -11.20 -9.35 -8.90
N THR A 172 -11.15 -8.27 -9.67
CA THR A 172 -10.83 -6.94 -9.18
C THR A 172 -12.11 -6.13 -9.02
N ARG A 173 -12.35 -5.63 -7.81
CA ARG A 173 -13.47 -4.74 -7.48
C ARG A 173 -12.93 -3.44 -6.90
N PHE A 174 -13.28 -2.32 -7.52
CA PHE A 174 -12.83 -1.00 -7.08
C PHE A 174 -14.04 -0.09 -6.83
N TYR A 175 -14.19 0.33 -5.58
CA TYR A 175 -15.25 1.22 -5.07
C TYR A 175 -14.69 2.39 -4.27
N GLY A 176 -13.36 2.53 -4.17
CA GLY A 176 -12.67 3.62 -3.49
C GLY A 176 -12.42 4.84 -4.39
N LYS A 177 -11.41 5.63 -4.02
CA LYS A 177 -10.88 6.75 -4.80
C LYS A 177 -9.39 6.51 -5.10
N ALA A 178 -8.96 6.93 -6.28
CA ALA A 178 -7.55 6.94 -6.67
C ALA A 178 -7.19 8.30 -7.26
N ASP A 179 -6.05 8.85 -6.84
CA ASP A 179 -5.55 10.16 -7.27
C ASP A 179 -4.06 10.07 -7.60
N ALA A 180 -3.75 10.13 -8.90
CA ALA A 180 -2.39 10.20 -9.41
C ALA A 180 -2.20 11.50 -10.21
N SER A 181 -2.84 12.59 -9.78
CA SER A 181 -2.85 13.86 -10.53
C SER A 181 -1.44 14.35 -10.94
N THR A 182 -1.43 15.11 -12.03
CA THR A 182 -0.25 15.61 -12.78
C THR A 182 0.40 14.56 -13.69
N GLU A 183 -0.19 14.14 -14.81
CA GLU A 183 0.41 13.12 -15.73
C GLU A 183 0.64 11.71 -15.11
N GLY A 184 0.05 11.38 -13.96
CA GLY A 184 0.13 10.04 -13.39
C GLY A 184 -0.86 9.03 -14.00
N THR A 185 -0.66 7.75 -13.65
CA THR A 185 -1.41 6.62 -14.21
C THR A 185 -2.19 5.88 -13.12
N VAL A 186 -3.44 5.53 -13.45
CA VAL A 186 -4.30 4.69 -12.57
C VAL A 186 -4.88 3.50 -13.36
N PRO A 187 -4.07 2.47 -13.63
CA PRO A 187 -4.53 1.18 -14.15
C PRO A 187 -5.35 0.35 -13.15
N ILE A 188 -6.50 -0.16 -13.59
CA ILE A 188 -7.32 -1.16 -12.86
C ILE A 188 -7.59 -2.33 -13.80
N TYR A 189 -7.17 -3.55 -13.42
CA TYR A 189 -7.14 -4.73 -14.30
C TYR A 189 -7.65 -6.01 -13.62
N GLY A 190 -8.20 -6.95 -14.41
CA GLY A 190 -8.72 -8.28 -14.00
C GLY A 190 -10.02 -8.63 -14.73
N PRO A 191 -10.65 -9.81 -14.54
CA PRO A 191 -12.00 -10.09 -15.03
C PRO A 191 -12.99 -9.16 -14.28
N THR A 192 -13.25 -7.97 -14.83
CA THR A 192 -13.69 -6.83 -14.01
C THR A 192 -15.22 -6.69 -13.95
N GLN A 193 -15.74 -6.37 -12.75
CA GLN A 193 -16.96 -5.57 -12.60
C GLN A 193 -16.58 -4.18 -12.09
N VAL A 194 -16.41 -3.21 -13.00
CA VAL A 194 -16.30 -1.78 -12.64
C VAL A 194 -17.71 -1.19 -12.61
N ARG A 195 -18.18 -0.67 -11.46
CA ARG A 195 -19.46 0.06 -11.39
C ARG A 195 -19.26 1.57 -11.52
N ARG A 196 -20.23 2.23 -12.17
CA ARG A 196 -20.34 3.69 -12.30
C ARG A 196 -20.30 4.37 -10.92
N GLY A 197 -19.37 5.31 -10.73
CA GLY A 197 -19.09 6.01 -9.47
C GLY A 197 -17.60 6.25 -9.24
N LEU A 198 -16.74 5.57 -10.00
CA LEU A 198 -15.30 5.75 -10.03
C LEU A 198 -14.93 7.19 -10.45
N SER A 199 -14.35 7.96 -9.53
CA SER A 199 -13.65 9.21 -9.86
C SER A 199 -12.17 8.90 -10.06
N LEU A 200 -11.78 8.70 -11.31
CA LEU A 200 -10.38 8.67 -11.73
C LEU A 200 -9.95 10.10 -12.04
N PHE A 201 -9.00 10.64 -11.28
CA PHE A 201 -8.38 11.92 -11.59
C PHE A 201 -7.02 11.66 -12.24
N THR A 202 -7.00 11.68 -13.57
CA THR A 202 -5.77 11.78 -14.37
C THR A 202 -5.87 13.10 -15.13
N ASP A 203 -4.99 14.08 -14.87
CA ASP A 203 -5.00 15.32 -15.65
C ASP A 203 -4.57 14.99 -17.09
N ARG A 204 -5.51 14.96 -18.02
CA ARG A 204 -5.21 14.98 -19.46
C ARG A 204 -5.21 16.44 -19.88
N ARG A 205 -4.05 17.09 -19.87
CA ARG A 205 -3.85 18.27 -20.71
C ARG A 205 -3.29 17.83 -22.05
N SER A 206 -4.02 18.27 -23.08
CA SER A 206 -3.78 18.16 -24.51
C SER A 206 -2.44 18.69 -24.96
#